data_AF-A0A090T7P3-F1
#
_entry.id   AF-A0A090T7P3-F1
#
_cell.length_a   1.000
_cell.length_b   1.000
_cell.length_c   1.000
_cell.angle_alpha   90.00
_cell.angle_beta   90.00
_cell.angle_gamma   90.00
#
_symmetry.space_group_name_H-M   'P 1'
#
loop_
_entity.id
_entity.type
_entity.pdbx_description
1 polymer ?
#
loop_
_entity_poly.entity_id
_entity_poly.type
_entity_poly.pdbx_seq_one_letter_code
_entity_poly.pdbx_strand_id
1 'polypeptide(L)'
;MSNGINRIKIELLDKRTFAEFGDVIEVDNSDYFMINNGSTRRYHKLAEADVEEQGGKAIISIFQATPLQYPLTIEMLERHPLARKHLYHYLDNRILSSSRRREITRL
;
A
#
# COMPACT_ATOMS: atom_id res chain seq x y z
N MET A 1 -0.47 24.04 21.79
CA MET A 1 -1.00 22.67 21.87
C MET A 1 -2.35 22.68 21.15
N SER A 2 -2.44 22.06 19.97
CA SER A 2 -3.70 22.01 19.22
C SER A 2 -4.61 20.93 19.82
N ASN A 3 -5.52 21.36 20.69
CA ASN A 3 -6.54 20.52 21.33
C ASN A 3 -7.73 20.20 20.40
N GLY A 4 -7.51 20.09 19.09
CA GLY A 4 -8.56 19.90 18.09
C GLY A 4 -8.51 18.53 17.45
N ILE A 5 -9.67 17.86 17.35
CA ILE A 5 -9.83 16.67 16.50
C ILE A 5 -9.53 17.09 15.05
N ASN A 6 -8.46 16.53 14.47
CA ASN A 6 -8.15 16.73 13.06
C ASN A 6 -9.02 15.78 12.22
N ARG A 7 -9.85 16.33 11.33
CA ARG A 7 -10.68 15.53 10.43
C ARG A 7 -9.89 15.21 9.18
N ILE A 8 -9.61 13.92 8.99
CA ILE A 8 -8.98 13.42 7.77
C ILE A 8 -10.04 13.25 6.69
N LYS A 9 -9.80 13.85 5.52
CA LYS A 9 -10.64 13.66 4.34
C LYS A 9 -10.18 12.41 3.60
N ILE A 10 -11.12 11.55 3.21
CA ILE A 10 -10.83 10.41 2.34
C ILE A 10 -10.61 10.93 0.92
N GLU A 11 -9.48 10.57 0.33
CA GLU A 11 -9.10 10.92 -1.04
C GLU A 11 -9.10 9.69 -1.93
N LEU A 12 -9.28 9.89 -3.23
CA LEU A 12 -9.13 8.82 -4.22
C LEU A 12 -7.67 8.41 -4.29
N LEU A 13 -7.44 7.10 -4.35
CA LEU A 13 -6.10 6.56 -4.53
C LEU A 13 -5.61 6.82 -5.96
N ASP A 14 -4.41 7.40 -6.07
CA ASP A 14 -3.71 7.65 -7.32
C ASP A 14 -2.20 7.40 -7.13
N LYS A 15 -1.54 6.83 -8.15
CA LYS A 15 -0.10 6.51 -8.11
C LYS A 15 0.77 7.72 -7.80
N ARG A 16 0.46 8.87 -8.40
CA ARG A 16 1.29 10.06 -8.28
C ARG A 16 1.14 10.68 -6.89
N THR A 17 -0.07 10.78 -6.37
CA THR A 17 -0.29 11.34 -5.03
C THR A 17 0.19 10.39 -3.93
N PHE A 18 0.24 9.08 -4.19
CA PHE A 18 0.68 8.08 -3.21
C PHE A 18 2.19 7.78 -3.22
N ALA A 19 2.95 8.31 -4.17
CA ALA A 19 4.37 7.98 -4.39
C ALA A 19 5.28 8.22 -3.18
N GLU A 20 4.94 9.16 -2.29
CA GLU A 20 5.70 9.41 -1.05
C GLU A 20 5.48 8.34 0.03
N PHE A 21 4.42 7.54 -0.10
CA PHE A 21 4.06 6.48 0.82
C PHE A 21 4.43 5.10 0.28
N GLY A 22 4.44 4.91 -1.05
CA GLY A 22 4.86 3.66 -1.67
C GLY A 22 4.28 3.50 -3.08
N ASP A 23 4.09 2.25 -3.49
CA ASP A 23 3.63 1.88 -4.82
C ASP A 23 2.10 1.60 -4.81
N VAL A 24 1.38 1.99 -5.86
CA VAL A 24 -0.01 1.54 -6.06
C VAL A 24 0.01 0.40 -7.07
N ILE A 25 -0.43 -0.77 -6.64
CA ILE A 25 -0.53 -1.94 -7.51
C ILE A 25 -1.90 -1.89 -8.17
N GLU A 26 -1.94 -1.61 -9.46
CA GLU A 26 -3.20 -1.57 -10.22
C GLU A 26 -2.93 -1.90 -11.67
N VAL A 27 -3.97 -2.33 -12.37
CA VAL A 27 -3.97 -2.55 -13.82
C VAL A 27 -4.20 -1.23 -14.54
N ASP A 28 -5.10 -0.40 -14.00
CA ASP A 28 -5.41 0.91 -14.54
C ASP A 28 -4.16 1.79 -14.47
N ASN A 29 -3.89 2.56 -15.52
CA ASN A 29 -2.70 3.43 -15.61
C ASN A 29 -1.35 2.71 -15.42
N SER A 30 -1.27 1.42 -15.72
CA SER A 30 -0.02 0.64 -15.70
C SER A 30 0.36 0.18 -17.09
N ASP A 31 1.65 0.31 -17.42
CA ASP A 31 2.19 -0.29 -18.63
C ASP A 31 2.15 -1.81 -18.55
N TYR A 32 1.97 -2.44 -19.70
CA TYR A 32 2.04 -3.89 -19.84
C TYR A 32 2.75 -4.26 -21.13
N PHE A 33 3.23 -5.50 -21.17
CA PHE A 33 3.60 -6.15 -22.41
C PHE A 33 2.85 -7.47 -22.57
N MET A 34 2.69 -7.90 -23.81
CA MET A 34 2.02 -9.15 -24.12
C MET A 34 2.98 -10.33 -23.92
N ILE A 35 2.47 -11.41 -23.32
CA ILE A 35 3.12 -12.72 -23.23
C ILE A 35 2.18 -13.78 -23.81
N ASN A 36 2.63 -15.04 -23.86
CA ASN A 36 1.84 -16.19 -24.33
C ASN A 36 1.22 -15.92 -25.72
N ASN A 37 2.06 -15.52 -26.68
CA ASN A 37 1.66 -15.20 -28.06
C ASN A 37 0.52 -14.18 -28.17
N GLY A 38 0.49 -13.17 -27.31
CA GLY A 38 -0.55 -12.14 -27.36
C GLY A 38 -1.83 -12.49 -26.60
N SER A 39 -1.88 -13.61 -25.87
CA SER A 39 -3.08 -13.98 -25.11
C SER A 39 -3.10 -13.44 -23.68
N THR A 40 -1.99 -12.92 -23.16
CA THR A 40 -1.90 -12.48 -21.76
C THR A 40 -1.18 -11.14 -21.65
N ARG A 41 -1.76 -10.20 -20.91
CA ARG A 41 -1.10 -8.94 -20.52
C ARG A 41 -0.32 -9.15 -19.23
N ARG A 42 0.98 -8.84 -19.24
CA ARG A 42 1.82 -8.82 -18.04
C ARG A 42 2.07 -7.37 -17.62
N TYR A 43 1.44 -6.98 -16.52
CA TYR A 43 1.76 -5.75 -15.80
C TYR A 43 2.97 -6.02 -14.93
N HIS A 44 4.13 -5.62 -15.44
CA HIS A 44 5.40 -6.06 -14.89
C HIS A 44 5.82 -5.18 -13.71
N LYS A 45 6.25 -5.82 -12.62
CA LYS A 45 6.90 -5.17 -11.46
C LYS A 45 6.11 -3.96 -10.93
N LEU A 46 4.82 -4.15 -10.67
CA LEU A 46 3.97 -3.10 -10.09
C LEU A 46 4.38 -2.70 -8.66
N ALA A 47 5.14 -3.55 -7.96
CA ALA A 47 5.81 -3.23 -6.72
C ALA A 47 7.01 -4.17 -6.50
N GLU A 48 7.87 -3.83 -5.54
CA GLU A 48 9.04 -4.62 -5.15
C GLU A 48 8.99 -5.03 -3.69
N ALA A 49 9.21 -6.33 -3.43
CA ALA A 49 9.33 -6.86 -2.09
C ALA A 49 10.76 -6.66 -1.57
N ASP A 50 10.97 -5.58 -0.82
CA ASP A 50 12.23 -5.31 -0.12
C ASP A 50 12.13 -5.82 1.32
N VAL A 51 12.71 -7.01 1.54
CA VAL A 51 12.62 -7.80 2.78
C VAL A 51 13.92 -8.53 3.14
N GLU A 52 15.00 -8.32 2.38
CA GLU A 52 16.24 -9.09 2.53
C GLU A 52 17.09 -8.65 3.74
N GLU A 53 16.76 -7.49 4.34
CA GLU A 53 17.43 -7.01 5.53
C GLU A 53 17.35 -8.06 6.65
N GLN A 54 18.50 -8.35 7.26
CA GLN A 54 18.67 -9.38 8.30
C GLN A 54 18.26 -10.79 7.86
N GLY A 55 18.35 -11.10 6.55
CA GLY A 55 18.05 -12.43 6.02
C GLY A 55 16.55 -12.73 5.96
N GLY A 56 15.71 -11.69 5.93
CA GLY A 56 14.28 -11.84 5.78
C GLY A 56 13.90 -12.51 4.46
N LYS A 57 12.69 -13.09 4.45
CA LYS A 57 12.13 -13.81 3.30
C LYS A 57 10.74 -13.29 3.03
N ALA A 58 10.41 -13.14 1.75
CA ALA A 58 9.05 -12.80 1.36
C ALA A 58 8.10 -13.94 1.77
N ILE A 59 6.99 -13.56 2.39
CA ILE A 59 5.91 -14.47 2.76
C ILE A 59 4.60 -13.96 2.16
N ILE A 60 3.66 -14.88 1.94
CA ILE A 60 2.31 -14.57 1.48
C ILE A 60 1.35 -15.06 2.56
N SER A 61 0.41 -14.21 2.96
CA SER A 61 -0.55 -14.51 4.02
C SER A 61 -1.89 -13.87 3.70
N ILE A 62 -2.98 -14.47 4.19
CA ILE A 62 -4.33 -13.94 4.07
C ILE A 62 -4.70 -13.31 5.41
N PHE A 63 -5.18 -12.06 5.37
CA PHE A 63 -5.69 -11.35 6.53
C PHE A 63 -7.21 -11.22 6.37
N GLN A 64 -7.95 -11.65 7.39
CA GLN A 64 -9.39 -11.47 7.46
C GLN A 64 -9.69 -10.50 8.61
N ALA A 65 -10.06 -9.27 8.26
CA ALA A 65 -10.35 -8.22 9.23
C ALA A 65 -11.85 -8.15 9.55
N THR A 66 -12.18 -7.85 10.81
CA THR A 66 -13.54 -7.47 11.21
C THR A 66 -13.80 -6.01 10.85
N PRO A 67 -14.94 -5.65 10.23
CA PRO A 67 -15.27 -4.26 9.92
C PRO A 67 -15.27 -3.36 11.17
N LEU A 68 -14.70 -2.16 11.04
CA LEU A 68 -14.68 -1.16 12.11
C LEU A 68 -15.97 -0.33 12.12
N GLN A 69 -16.32 0.19 13.30
CA GLN A 69 -17.43 1.12 13.48
C GLN A 69 -16.99 2.56 13.12
N TYR A 70 -17.92 3.34 12.57
CA TYR A 70 -17.69 4.73 12.17
C TYR A 70 -18.57 5.69 13.00
N PRO A 71 -18.10 6.91 13.30
CA PRO A 71 -16.82 7.50 12.90
C PRO A 71 -15.61 6.86 13.61
N LEU A 72 -14.54 6.61 12.84
CA LEU A 72 -13.32 6.00 13.35
C LEU A 72 -12.34 7.08 13.84
N THR A 73 -11.97 7.02 15.12
CA THR A 73 -10.86 7.82 15.65
C THR A 73 -9.56 7.05 15.47
N ILE A 74 -8.58 7.65 14.77
CA ILE A 74 -7.26 7.05 14.58
C ILE A 74 -6.35 7.52 15.71
N GLU A 75 -5.96 6.60 16.59
CA GLU A 75 -5.11 6.88 17.75
C GLU A 75 -3.64 6.48 17.53
N MET A 76 -3.39 5.56 16.61
CA MET A 76 -2.05 5.04 16.33
C MET A 76 -1.83 4.71 14.87
N LEU A 77 -0.56 4.68 14.47
CA LEU A 77 -0.08 4.19 13.18
C LEU A 77 1.03 3.17 13.43
N GLU A 78 1.07 2.12 12.62
CA GLU A 78 2.15 1.12 12.63
C GLU A 78 3.17 1.39 11.51
N ARG A 79 4.41 0.92 11.69
CA ARG A 79 5.42 0.89 10.63
C ARG A 79 6.27 -0.37 10.72
N HIS A 80 6.77 -0.83 9.57
CA HIS A 80 7.70 -1.95 9.48
C HIS A 80 9.08 -1.43 9.04
N PRO A 81 10.04 -1.25 9.98
CA PRO A 81 11.31 -0.58 9.66
C PRO A 81 12.24 -1.39 8.75
N LEU A 82 12.09 -2.72 8.72
CA LEU A 82 12.97 -3.65 8.00
C LEU A 82 12.35 -4.24 6.73
N ALA A 83 11.09 -3.88 6.42
CA ALA A 83 10.37 -4.53 5.34
C ALA A 83 9.28 -3.63 4.75
N ARG A 84 9.07 -3.74 3.44
CA ARG A 84 7.90 -3.17 2.77
C ARG A 84 6.68 -4.08 2.98
N LYS A 85 5.56 -3.49 3.41
CA LYS A 85 4.27 -4.19 3.53
C LYS A 85 3.37 -3.84 2.35
N HIS A 86 2.83 -4.87 1.72
CA HIS A 86 1.91 -4.76 0.60
C HIS A 86 0.56 -5.34 1.04
N LEU A 87 -0.54 -4.60 0.84
CA LEU A 87 -1.87 -5.03 1.23
C LEU A 87 -2.80 -5.10 0.01
N TYR A 88 -3.29 -6.30 -0.28
CA TYR A 88 -4.20 -6.58 -1.38
C TYR A 88 -5.64 -6.67 -0.87
N HIS A 89 -6.53 -5.84 -1.42
CA HIS A 89 -7.97 -5.91 -1.14
C HIS A 89 -8.66 -6.73 -2.24
N TYR A 90 -9.27 -7.85 -1.86
CA TYR A 90 -9.85 -8.81 -2.81
C TYR A 90 -11.25 -8.43 -3.34
N LEU A 91 -11.68 -7.17 -3.18
CA LEU A 91 -13.07 -6.78 -3.44
C LEU A 91 -13.26 -5.79 -4.60
N ASP A 92 -12.24 -5.06 -5.07
CA ASP A 92 -12.48 -3.94 -6.03
C ASP A 92 -11.27 -3.56 -6.93
N ASN A 93 -10.43 -4.51 -7.34
CA ASN A 93 -9.33 -4.30 -8.32
C ASN A 93 -8.30 -3.18 -8.02
N ARG A 94 -8.26 -2.62 -6.80
CA ARG A 94 -7.28 -1.60 -6.38
C ARG A 94 -6.49 -2.05 -5.15
N ILE A 95 -5.18 -1.84 -5.17
CA ILE A 95 -4.25 -2.36 -4.16
C ILE A 95 -3.30 -1.25 -3.70
N LEU A 96 -2.95 -1.28 -2.41
CA LEU A 96 -2.05 -0.32 -1.77
C LEU A 96 -0.75 -1.00 -1.34
N SER A 97 0.40 -0.43 -1.67
CA SER A 97 1.68 -0.75 -1.04
C SER A 97 2.24 0.49 -0.36
N SER A 98 2.46 0.41 0.96
CA SER A 98 3.01 1.53 1.74
C SER A 98 4.29 1.10 2.45
N SER A 99 5.37 1.85 2.24
CA SER A 99 6.60 1.79 3.00
C SER A 99 7.22 3.19 3.14
N ARG A 100 7.34 3.68 4.38
CA ARG A 100 8.05 4.94 4.67
C ARG A 100 9.47 4.65 5.15
N ARG A 101 10.47 5.10 4.38
CA ARG A 101 11.85 5.32 4.83
C ARG A 101 12.11 6.83 4.92
N ARG A 102 11.56 7.51 5.95
CA ARG A 102 12.00 8.83 6.46
C ARG A 102 11.23 9.18 7.75
N GLU A 103 11.92 9.87 8.66
CA GLU A 103 11.38 10.38 9.94
C GLU A 103 10.14 11.24 9.71
N ILE A 104 9.05 10.90 10.41
CA ILE A 104 7.90 11.78 10.56
C ILE A 104 8.23 12.69 11.74
N THR A 105 8.90 13.81 11.48
CA THR A 105 8.89 14.92 12.44
C THR A 105 7.65 15.76 12.17
N ARG A 106 6.65 15.62 13.05
CA ARG A 106 5.36 16.33 13.16
C ARG A 106 4.17 15.75 12.38
N LEU A 107 3.29 15.08 13.13
CA LEU A 107 1.85 15.32 13.09
C LEU A 107 1.53 16.50 14.02
#